data_AF-F3GBG5-F1
#
_entry.id   AF-F3GBG5-F1
#
_cell.length_a   1.000
_cell.length_b   1.000
_cell.length_c   1.000
_cell.angle_alpha   90.00
_cell.angle_beta   90.00
_cell.angle_gamma   90.00
#
_symmetry.space_group_name_H-M   'P 1'
#
loop_
_entity.id
_entity.type
_entity.pdbx_description
1 polymer ?
#
loop_
_entity_poly.entity_id
_entity_poly.type
_entity_poly.pdbx_seq_one_letter_code
_entity_poly.pdbx_strand_id
1 'polypeptide(L)'
;MADRHDYVALEWLKGEIAETLRQARQALDLFIEDPANAAAMAECLNLVHQVHGSLQMIEFYGAALLAEEIEQLALAVQQNRVSHPIESEQLLIQAMSQLPVYLERIHSARRDLPLVVLPLLNDLRSARGESLLSETSLFAPQLVVVPALDEEELARRNPPELPNLLRKLRQTLQAALAGLMREQGVQTQLGYMAKVFARLEQLCEDAPLGALWRIASALVETMLNGNFTNSPALRSLLKDADKELKRLAEQGVIGINQPAPEELLKSLLFYIAKSDSLAPKMLDLKDQYALADALPGNDVVNEERARMAGPDRDAMRSVIVALCEGLVRVKERLDVFVRGDRQHVSELNALL
;
A
#
# COMPACT_ATOMS: atom_id res chain seq x y z
N MET A 1 -9.26 -6.55 5.68
CA MET A 1 -8.20 -7.11 6.55
C MET A 1 -8.37 -8.60 6.44
N ALA A 2 -7.43 -9.31 5.82
CA ALA A 2 -7.54 -10.75 5.64
C ALA A 2 -7.57 -11.45 7.01
N ASP A 3 -8.65 -12.15 7.32
CA ASP A 3 -8.85 -12.89 8.56
C ASP A 3 -7.92 -14.12 8.60
N ARG A 4 -7.75 -14.75 9.76
CA ARG A 4 -6.94 -15.96 9.91
C ARG A 4 -7.38 -17.10 8.96
N HIS A 5 -8.65 -17.10 8.56
CA HIS A 5 -9.24 -18.01 7.59
C HIS A 5 -8.77 -17.77 6.16
N ASP A 6 -8.49 -16.52 5.78
CA ASP A 6 -8.08 -16.13 4.42
C ASP A 6 -6.67 -16.62 4.10
N TYR A 7 -5.78 -16.64 5.11
CA TYR A 7 -4.44 -17.22 4.95
C TYR A 7 -4.43 -18.74 4.81
N VAL A 8 -5.44 -19.43 5.35
CA VAL A 8 -5.64 -20.87 5.13
C VAL A 8 -6.17 -21.10 3.72
N ALA A 9 -7.12 -20.29 3.26
CA ALA A 9 -7.60 -20.33 1.88
C ALA A 9 -6.46 -20.06 0.88
N LEU A 10 -5.57 -19.12 1.18
CA LEU A 10 -4.39 -18.82 0.38
C LEU A 10 -3.44 -20.01 0.25
N GLU A 11 -3.23 -20.79 1.32
CA GLU A 11 -2.34 -21.96 1.27
C GLU A 11 -2.78 -22.99 0.23
N TRP A 12 -4.09 -23.17 0.07
CA TRP A 12 -4.66 -24.06 -0.94
C TRP A 12 -4.69 -23.43 -2.33
N LEU A 13 -5.01 -22.13 -2.42
CA LEU A 13 -5.20 -21.47 -3.71
C LEU A 13 -3.88 -21.03 -4.37
N LYS A 14 -2.81 -20.76 -3.61
CA LYS A 14 -1.55 -20.25 -4.17
C LYS A 14 -0.96 -21.18 -5.24
N GLY A 15 -1.07 -22.50 -5.04
CA GLY A 15 -0.60 -23.50 -6.00
C GLY A 15 -1.41 -23.50 -7.29
N GLU A 16 -2.74 -23.36 -7.17
CA GLU A 16 -3.64 -23.25 -8.32
C GLU A 16 -3.43 -21.94 -9.08
N ILE A 17 -3.31 -20.81 -8.39
CA ILE A 17 -2.99 -19.52 -9.01
C ILE A 17 -1.64 -19.59 -9.74
N ALA A 18 -0.61 -20.18 -9.11
CA ALA A 18 0.70 -20.31 -9.72
C ALA A 18 0.67 -21.19 -10.98
N GLU A 19 -0.13 -22.25 -10.99
CA GLU A 19 -0.38 -23.08 -12.17
C GLU A 19 -1.09 -22.29 -13.28
N THR A 20 -2.18 -21.61 -12.96
CA THR A 20 -2.96 -20.79 -13.90
C THR A 20 -2.11 -19.67 -14.52
N LEU A 21 -1.27 -19.00 -13.73
CA LEU A 21 -0.33 -17.99 -14.23
C LEU A 21 0.75 -18.60 -15.12
N ARG A 22 1.20 -19.82 -14.85
CA ARG A 22 2.13 -20.54 -15.72
C ARG A 22 1.51 -20.84 -17.08
N GLN A 23 0.24 -21.26 -17.09
CA GLN A 23 -0.51 -21.48 -18.33
C GLN A 23 -0.74 -20.16 -19.08
N ALA A 24 -1.09 -19.08 -18.38
CA ALA A 24 -1.23 -17.75 -18.98
C ALA A 24 0.07 -17.30 -19.66
N ARG A 25 1.22 -17.53 -19.00
CA ARG A 25 2.55 -17.25 -19.56
C ARG A 25 2.84 -18.08 -20.81
N GLN A 26 2.50 -19.38 -20.81
CA GLN A 26 2.67 -20.22 -22.01
C GLN A 26 1.83 -19.73 -23.18
N ALA A 27 0.59 -19.33 -22.92
CA ALA A 27 -0.29 -18.74 -23.94
C ALA A 27 0.27 -17.40 -24.46
N LEU A 28 0.86 -16.58 -23.58
CA LEU A 28 1.58 -15.36 -23.99
C LEU A 28 2.82 -15.67 -24.84
N ASP A 29 3.63 -16.66 -24.45
CA ASP A 29 4.81 -17.07 -25.22
C ASP A 29 4.41 -17.50 -26.66
N LEU A 30 3.30 -18.24 -26.81
CA LEU A 30 2.75 -18.61 -28.13
C LEU A 30 2.29 -17.39 -28.95
N PHE A 31 1.72 -16.38 -28.30
CA PHE A 31 1.34 -15.12 -28.97
C PHE A 31 2.57 -14.30 -29.40
N ILE A 32 3.64 -14.30 -28.60
CA ILE A 32 4.90 -13.62 -28.94
C ILE A 32 5.56 -14.31 -30.15
N GLU A 33 5.52 -15.63 -30.23
CA GLU A 33 6.02 -16.40 -31.37
C GLU A 33 5.18 -16.18 -32.65
N ASP A 34 3.86 -16.08 -32.52
CA ASP A 34 2.93 -15.80 -33.62
C ASP A 34 1.88 -14.74 -33.23
N PRO A 35 2.15 -13.44 -33.48
CA PRO A 35 1.22 -12.35 -33.17
C PRO A 35 -0.11 -12.41 -33.93
N ALA A 36 -0.23 -13.25 -34.98
CA ALA A 36 -1.50 -13.47 -35.67
C ALA A 36 -2.44 -14.41 -34.88
N ASN A 37 -1.91 -15.15 -33.90
CA ASN A 37 -2.67 -16.07 -33.06
C ASN A 37 -3.42 -15.32 -31.94
N ALA A 38 -4.49 -14.62 -32.32
CA ALA A 38 -5.35 -13.90 -31.37
C ALA A 38 -5.99 -14.81 -30.31
N ALA A 39 -6.14 -16.11 -30.58
CA ALA A 39 -6.69 -17.07 -29.63
C ALA A 39 -5.76 -17.27 -28.43
N ALA A 40 -4.44 -17.34 -28.65
CA ALA A 40 -3.45 -17.46 -27.58
C ALA A 40 -3.47 -16.26 -26.63
N MET A 41 -3.57 -15.04 -27.18
CA MET A 41 -3.68 -13.84 -26.34
C MET A 41 -5.01 -13.78 -25.56
N ALA A 42 -6.11 -14.21 -26.17
CA ALA A 42 -7.40 -14.31 -25.49
C ALA A 42 -7.39 -15.33 -24.35
N GLU A 43 -6.72 -16.47 -24.55
CA GLU A 43 -6.52 -17.48 -23.50
C GLU A 43 -5.68 -16.93 -22.35
N CYS A 44 -4.56 -16.26 -22.64
CA CYS A 44 -3.75 -15.57 -21.64
C CYS A 44 -4.60 -14.60 -20.79
N LEU A 45 -5.38 -13.73 -21.44
CA LEU A 45 -6.24 -12.77 -20.77
C LEU A 45 -7.30 -13.45 -19.87
N ASN A 46 -7.95 -14.52 -20.36
CA ASN A 46 -8.94 -15.26 -19.58
C ASN A 46 -8.34 -15.88 -18.31
N LEU A 47 -7.14 -16.46 -18.41
CA LEU A 47 -6.45 -17.07 -17.28
C LEU A 47 -6.04 -16.01 -16.25
N VAL A 48 -5.54 -14.85 -16.69
CA VAL A 48 -5.23 -13.72 -15.79
C VAL A 48 -6.50 -13.20 -15.11
N HIS A 49 -7.61 -13.05 -15.85
CA HIS A 49 -8.90 -12.62 -15.31
C HIS A 49 -9.41 -13.58 -14.22
N GLN A 50 -9.25 -14.89 -14.41
CA GLN A 50 -9.59 -15.89 -13.40
C GLN A 50 -8.75 -15.72 -12.12
N VAL A 51 -7.44 -15.48 -12.26
CA VAL A 51 -6.54 -15.22 -11.13
C VAL A 51 -6.96 -13.95 -10.39
N HIS A 52 -7.23 -12.87 -11.11
CA HIS A 52 -7.69 -11.61 -10.52
C HIS A 52 -9.00 -11.80 -9.74
N GLY A 53 -10.02 -12.42 -10.34
CA GLY A 53 -11.30 -12.69 -9.67
C GLY A 53 -11.13 -13.56 -8.42
N SER A 54 -10.23 -14.54 -8.46
CA SER A 54 -9.95 -15.40 -7.30
C SER A 54 -9.29 -14.63 -6.14
N LEU A 55 -8.35 -13.74 -6.45
CA LEU A 55 -7.68 -12.90 -5.45
C LEU A 55 -8.62 -11.84 -4.87
N GLN A 56 -9.54 -11.32 -5.68
CA GLN A 56 -10.57 -10.39 -5.23
C GLN A 56 -11.54 -11.06 -4.23
N MET A 57 -11.94 -12.31 -4.48
CA MET A 57 -12.85 -13.05 -3.57
C MET A 57 -12.25 -13.35 -2.20
N ILE A 58 -10.92 -13.49 -2.08
CA ILE A 58 -10.22 -13.76 -0.81
C ILE A 58 -9.72 -12.46 -0.16
N GLU A 59 -10.08 -11.30 -0.71
CA GLU A 59 -9.79 -9.97 -0.15
C GLU A 59 -8.29 -9.66 0.08
N PHE A 60 -7.39 -10.29 -0.69
CA PHE A 60 -5.98 -9.91 -0.75
C PHE A 60 -5.79 -8.72 -1.69
N TYR A 61 -6.12 -7.54 -1.18
CA TYR A 61 -6.15 -6.28 -1.93
C TYR A 61 -4.90 -6.01 -2.78
N GLY A 62 -3.68 -6.16 -2.23
CA GLY A 62 -2.45 -5.88 -2.96
C GLY A 62 -2.18 -6.88 -4.07
N ALA A 63 -2.53 -8.15 -3.84
CA ALA A 63 -2.37 -9.19 -4.84
C ALA A 63 -3.42 -9.05 -5.96
N ALA A 64 -4.66 -8.75 -5.59
CA ALA A 64 -5.73 -8.44 -6.52
C ALA A 64 -5.37 -7.22 -7.38
N LEU A 65 -4.84 -6.15 -6.78
CA LEU A 65 -4.37 -4.96 -7.50
C LEU A 65 -3.26 -5.29 -8.50
N LEU A 66 -2.28 -6.12 -8.12
CA LEU A 66 -1.24 -6.55 -9.06
C LEU A 66 -1.83 -7.39 -10.21
N ALA A 67 -2.74 -8.32 -9.92
CA ALA A 67 -3.41 -9.12 -10.94
C ALA A 67 -4.26 -8.27 -11.88
N GLU A 68 -4.98 -7.27 -11.36
CA GLU A 68 -5.73 -6.29 -12.14
C GLU A 68 -4.80 -5.51 -13.09
N GLU A 69 -3.66 -5.02 -12.60
CA GLU A 69 -2.70 -4.28 -13.43
C GLU A 69 -2.07 -5.16 -14.54
N ILE A 70 -1.85 -6.46 -14.26
CA ILE A 70 -1.44 -7.44 -15.27
C ILE A 70 -2.54 -7.62 -16.32
N GLU A 71 -3.79 -7.80 -15.89
CA GLU A 71 -4.95 -7.97 -16.77
C GLU A 71 -5.13 -6.78 -17.70
N GLN A 72 -5.05 -5.56 -17.16
CA GLN A 72 -5.21 -4.32 -17.92
C GLN A 72 -4.07 -4.13 -18.93
N LEU A 73 -2.83 -4.55 -18.62
CA LEU A 73 -1.74 -4.52 -19.60
C LEU A 73 -1.92 -5.59 -20.69
N ALA A 74 -2.34 -6.80 -20.32
CA ALA A 74 -2.65 -7.85 -21.29
C ALA A 74 -3.76 -7.40 -22.25
N LEU A 75 -4.82 -6.77 -21.73
CA LEU A 75 -5.90 -6.21 -22.55
C LEU A 75 -5.38 -5.11 -23.48
N ALA A 76 -4.52 -4.21 -23.00
CA ALA A 76 -3.93 -3.15 -23.81
C ALA A 76 -3.03 -3.70 -24.94
N VAL A 77 -2.26 -4.77 -24.66
CA VAL A 77 -1.46 -5.48 -25.67
C VAL A 77 -2.36 -6.13 -26.73
N GLN A 78 -3.40 -6.87 -26.31
CA GLN A 78 -4.37 -7.48 -27.22
C GLN A 78 -5.03 -6.44 -28.15
N GLN A 79 -5.31 -5.24 -27.63
CA GLN A 79 -5.95 -4.15 -28.36
C GLN A 79 -4.98 -3.27 -29.14
N ASN A 80 -3.67 -3.57 -29.16
CA ASN A 80 -2.61 -2.75 -29.77
C ASN A 80 -2.61 -1.29 -29.28
N ARG A 81 -2.87 -1.07 -27.98
CA ARG A 81 -2.91 0.27 -27.34
C ARG A 81 -1.63 0.65 -26.61
N VAL A 82 -0.66 -0.26 -26.56
CA VAL A 82 0.66 0.01 -25.95
C VAL A 82 1.61 0.66 -26.95
N SER A 83 2.46 1.56 -26.47
CA SER A 83 3.45 2.24 -27.33
C SER A 83 4.68 1.37 -27.64
N HIS A 84 5.00 0.43 -26.75
CA HIS A 84 6.16 -0.46 -26.87
C HIS A 84 5.72 -1.91 -26.63
N PRO A 85 5.26 -2.65 -27.66
CA PRO A 85 4.71 -4.00 -27.52
C PRO A 85 5.68 -5.00 -26.90
N ILE A 86 6.91 -5.10 -27.42
CA ILE A 86 7.93 -6.05 -26.94
C ILE A 86 8.26 -5.82 -25.46
N GLU A 87 8.43 -4.55 -25.05
CA GLU A 87 8.69 -4.21 -23.64
C GLU A 87 7.49 -4.54 -22.75
N SER A 88 6.27 -4.32 -23.25
CA SER A 88 5.03 -4.63 -22.53
C SER A 88 4.84 -6.14 -22.34
N GLU A 89 5.16 -6.94 -23.36
CA GLU A 89 5.14 -8.41 -23.32
C GLU A 89 6.16 -8.96 -22.31
N GLN A 90 7.38 -8.43 -22.31
CA GLN A 90 8.40 -8.79 -21.31
C GLN A 90 7.97 -8.41 -19.90
N LEU A 91 7.35 -7.24 -19.74
CA LEU A 91 6.84 -6.79 -18.44
C LEU A 91 5.68 -7.67 -17.95
N LEU A 92 4.79 -8.14 -18.84
CA LEU A 92 3.76 -9.13 -18.51
C LEU A 92 4.37 -10.43 -18.01
N ILE A 93 5.39 -10.96 -18.71
CA ILE A 93 6.12 -12.16 -18.28
C ILE A 93 6.72 -11.97 -16.88
N GLN A 94 7.38 -10.83 -16.64
CA GLN A 94 7.93 -10.50 -15.33
C GLN A 94 6.84 -10.44 -14.27
N ALA A 95 5.74 -9.74 -14.53
CA ALA A 95 4.67 -9.54 -13.56
C ALA A 95 3.93 -10.83 -13.20
N MET A 96 3.63 -11.68 -14.20
CA MET A 96 3.07 -13.03 -13.99
C MET A 96 4.01 -13.93 -13.19
N SER A 97 5.32 -13.74 -13.31
CA SER A 97 6.33 -14.49 -12.52
C SER A 97 6.47 -13.95 -11.09
N GLN A 98 6.24 -12.65 -10.88
CA GLN A 98 6.35 -12.00 -9.56
C GLN A 98 5.10 -12.18 -8.69
N LEU A 99 3.91 -12.32 -9.29
CA LEU A 99 2.68 -12.51 -8.53
C LEU A 99 2.70 -13.75 -7.61
N PRO A 100 3.13 -14.95 -8.04
CA PRO A 100 3.27 -16.10 -7.15
C PRO A 100 4.26 -15.87 -6.01
N VAL A 101 5.40 -15.20 -6.29
CA VAL A 101 6.40 -14.86 -5.27
C VAL A 101 5.79 -13.93 -4.22
N TYR A 102 4.97 -12.98 -4.67
CA TYR A 102 4.23 -12.08 -3.79
C TYR A 102 3.22 -12.83 -2.91
N LEU A 103 2.49 -13.82 -3.46
CA LEU A 103 1.55 -14.64 -2.69
C LEU A 103 2.23 -15.51 -1.61
N GLU A 104 3.36 -16.14 -1.94
CA GLU A 104 4.15 -16.89 -0.94
C GLU A 104 4.64 -15.97 0.18
N ARG A 105 5.00 -14.73 -0.16
CA ARG A 105 5.37 -13.72 0.81
C ARG A 105 4.19 -13.35 1.70
N ILE A 106 3.02 -13.04 1.14
CA ILE A 106 1.79 -12.75 1.90
C ILE A 106 1.52 -13.89 2.89
N HIS A 107 1.61 -15.14 2.43
CA HIS A 107 1.40 -16.31 3.27
C HIS A 107 2.40 -16.38 4.43
N SER A 108 3.70 -16.22 4.15
CA SER A 108 4.77 -16.33 5.16
C SER A 108 4.79 -15.17 6.17
N ALA A 109 4.61 -13.94 5.70
CA ALA A 109 4.59 -12.74 6.54
C ALA A 109 3.23 -12.52 7.22
N ARG A 110 2.20 -13.28 6.81
CA ARG A 110 0.80 -13.09 7.20
C ARG A 110 0.33 -11.65 7.07
N ARG A 111 0.75 -11.00 5.98
CA ARG A 111 0.43 -9.60 5.70
C ARG A 111 0.50 -9.31 4.21
N ASP A 112 -0.57 -8.72 3.69
CA ASP A 112 -0.61 -8.14 2.36
C ASP A 112 -0.06 -6.70 2.39
N LEU A 113 1.03 -6.45 1.67
CA LEU A 113 1.73 -5.16 1.67
C LEU A 113 2.00 -4.69 0.24
N PRO A 114 1.03 -3.98 -0.38
CA PRO A 114 1.10 -3.51 -1.77
C PRO A 114 2.32 -2.61 -2.04
N LEU A 115 2.82 -1.88 -1.03
CA LEU A 115 4.00 -1.04 -1.15
C LEU A 115 5.24 -1.80 -1.66
N VAL A 116 5.33 -3.11 -1.42
CA VAL A 116 6.46 -3.92 -1.89
C VAL A 116 6.44 -4.08 -3.40
N VAL A 117 5.26 -4.23 -4.00
CA VAL A 117 5.06 -4.37 -5.46
C VAL A 117 4.81 -3.03 -6.16
N LEU A 118 4.78 -1.91 -5.43
CA LEU A 118 4.51 -0.57 -5.99
C LEU A 118 5.38 -0.21 -7.22
N PRO A 119 6.70 -0.49 -7.27
CA PRO A 119 7.48 -0.23 -8.48
C PRO A 119 6.93 -0.99 -9.70
N LEU A 120 6.63 -2.28 -9.55
CA LEU A 120 6.07 -3.11 -10.61
C LEU A 120 4.67 -2.64 -11.04
N LEU A 121 3.81 -2.27 -10.08
CA LEU A 121 2.50 -1.65 -10.37
C LEU A 121 2.67 -0.40 -11.24
N ASN A 122 3.64 0.45 -10.90
CA ASN A 122 3.92 1.67 -11.64
C ASN A 122 4.52 1.42 -13.02
N ASP A 123 5.36 0.39 -13.18
CA ASP A 123 5.87 -0.03 -14.48
C ASP A 123 4.71 -0.47 -15.40
N LEU A 124 3.79 -1.32 -14.88
CA LEU A 124 2.61 -1.80 -15.61
C LEU A 124 1.70 -0.64 -16.05
N ARG A 125 1.48 0.33 -15.16
CA ARG A 125 0.68 1.54 -15.44
C ARG A 125 1.37 2.45 -16.46
N SER A 126 2.67 2.68 -16.30
CA SER A 126 3.46 3.51 -17.22
C SER A 126 3.47 2.94 -18.64
N ALA A 127 3.54 1.62 -18.79
CA ALA A 127 3.47 0.95 -20.10
C ALA A 127 2.15 1.23 -20.85
N ARG A 128 1.07 1.55 -20.10
CA ARG A 128 -0.24 1.95 -20.64
C ARG A 128 -0.45 3.47 -20.70
N GLY A 129 0.53 4.27 -20.25
CA GLY A 129 0.39 5.73 -20.16
C GLY A 129 -0.50 6.20 -18.99
N GLU A 130 -0.72 5.36 -18.00
CA GLU A 130 -1.54 5.68 -16.82
C GLU A 130 -0.74 6.45 -15.75
N SER A 131 -1.45 7.22 -14.94
CA SER A 131 -0.82 7.95 -13.82
C SER A 131 -0.25 6.99 -12.78
N LEU A 132 0.93 7.28 -12.27
CA LEU A 132 1.60 6.47 -11.25
C LEU A 132 0.82 6.48 -9.93
N LEU A 133 0.81 5.33 -9.26
CA LEU A 133 0.36 5.21 -7.88
C LEU A 133 1.41 5.80 -6.94
N SER A 134 0.93 6.46 -5.88
CA SER A 134 1.76 6.95 -4.78
C SER A 134 1.54 6.08 -3.54
N GLU A 135 2.47 6.15 -2.58
CA GLU A 135 2.32 5.46 -1.29
C GLU A 135 1.02 5.86 -0.58
N THR A 136 0.63 7.13 -0.65
CA THR A 136 -0.63 7.63 -0.06
C THR A 136 -1.87 7.02 -0.73
N SER A 137 -1.79 6.59 -1.99
CA SER A 137 -2.92 5.93 -2.69
C SER A 137 -3.15 4.50 -2.21
N LEU A 138 -2.05 3.83 -1.84
CA LEU A 138 -2.06 2.47 -1.29
C LEU A 138 -2.25 2.46 0.24
N PHE A 139 -2.25 3.64 0.85
CA PHE A 139 -2.45 3.80 2.28
C PHE A 139 -3.93 3.70 2.63
N ALA A 140 -4.32 2.57 3.21
CA ALA A 140 -5.69 2.26 3.60
C ALA A 140 -5.82 2.12 5.13
N PRO A 141 -5.85 3.24 5.89
CA PRO A 141 -6.07 3.21 7.34
C PRO A 141 -7.50 2.80 7.68
N GLN A 142 -7.71 2.27 8.88
CA GLN A 142 -9.05 1.93 9.37
C GLN A 142 -9.76 3.21 9.83
N LEU A 143 -10.59 3.80 8.96
CA LEU A 143 -11.36 4.99 9.33
C LEU A 143 -12.46 4.61 10.32
N VAL A 144 -12.40 5.22 11.50
CA VAL A 144 -13.43 5.06 12.54
C VAL A 144 -14.68 5.82 12.13
N VAL A 145 -15.80 5.10 11.99
CA VAL A 145 -17.11 5.70 11.74
C VAL A 145 -17.70 6.16 13.07
N VAL A 146 -17.78 7.48 13.26
CA VAL A 146 -18.43 8.09 14.41
C VAL A 146 -19.90 8.35 14.08
N PRO A 147 -20.87 7.93 14.91
CA PRO A 147 -22.28 8.16 14.65
C PRO A 147 -22.63 9.66 14.69
N ALA A 148 -23.68 10.05 13.98
CA ALA A 148 -24.21 11.40 14.04
C ALA A 148 -24.75 11.72 15.44
N LEU A 149 -24.51 12.93 15.92
CA LEU A 149 -25.09 13.43 17.16
C LEU A 149 -26.61 13.55 17.03
N ASP A 150 -27.33 13.28 18.11
CA ASP A 150 -28.78 13.48 18.17
C ASP A 150 -29.16 14.97 18.20
N GLU A 151 -30.46 15.26 18.06
CA GLU A 151 -30.95 16.64 18.00
C GLU A 151 -30.73 17.41 19.31
N GLU A 152 -30.76 16.74 20.47
CA GLU A 152 -30.54 17.37 21.77
C GLU A 152 -29.07 17.80 21.94
N GLU A 153 -28.15 16.93 21.55
CA GLU A 153 -26.71 17.16 21.56
C GLU A 153 -26.28 18.21 20.54
N LEU A 154 -26.94 18.28 19.38
CA LEU A 154 -26.76 19.39 18.43
C LEU A 154 -27.31 20.70 19.00
N ALA A 155 -28.49 20.71 19.62
CA ALA A 155 -29.07 21.92 20.20
C ALA A 155 -28.17 22.51 21.29
N ARG A 156 -27.58 21.68 22.15
CA ARG A 156 -26.57 22.09 23.15
C ARG A 156 -25.33 22.74 22.53
N ARG A 157 -24.94 22.27 21.34
CA ARG A 157 -23.79 22.78 20.58
C ARG A 157 -24.14 23.95 19.65
N ASN A 158 -25.38 24.47 19.66
CA ASN A 158 -25.83 25.56 18.80
C ASN A 158 -26.14 26.87 19.56
N PRO A 159 -25.20 27.47 20.31
CA PRO A 159 -25.41 28.78 20.88
C PRO A 159 -25.58 29.84 19.78
N PRO A 160 -26.32 30.93 20.01
CA PRO A 160 -26.54 31.98 19.01
C PRO A 160 -25.25 32.67 18.54
N GLU A 161 -24.17 32.53 19.32
CA GLU A 161 -22.84 33.06 19.01
C GLU A 161 -22.00 32.15 18.11
N LEU A 162 -22.43 30.91 17.85
CA LEU A 162 -21.70 29.92 17.07
C LEU A 162 -21.28 30.44 15.69
N PRO A 163 -22.13 31.11 14.89
CA PRO A 163 -21.73 31.62 13.58
C PRO A 163 -20.60 32.66 13.66
N ASN A 164 -20.64 33.53 14.67
CA ASN A 164 -19.60 34.54 14.91
C ASN A 164 -18.29 33.89 15.37
N LEU A 165 -18.37 32.87 16.23
CA LEU A 165 -17.22 32.08 16.66
C LEU A 165 -16.56 31.38 15.47
N LEU A 166 -17.31 30.66 14.65
CA LEU A 166 -16.80 29.96 13.46
C LEU A 166 -16.15 30.93 12.47
N ARG A 167 -16.76 32.10 12.23
CA ARG A 167 -16.18 33.15 11.39
C ARG A 167 -14.83 33.64 11.94
N LYS A 168 -14.73 33.87 13.25
CA LYS A 168 -13.48 34.33 13.90
C LYS A 168 -12.38 33.27 13.88
N LEU A 169 -12.73 32.00 14.13
CA LEU A 169 -11.83 30.86 14.02
C LEU A 169 -11.28 30.74 12.59
N ARG A 170 -12.15 30.84 11.58
CA ARG A 170 -11.76 30.79 10.17
C ARG A 170 -10.85 31.94 9.76
N GLN A 171 -11.16 33.17 10.18
CA GLN A 171 -10.28 34.33 9.90
C GLN A 171 -8.88 34.13 10.50
N THR A 172 -8.81 33.59 11.71
CA THR A 172 -7.53 33.29 12.38
C THR A 172 -6.76 32.19 11.65
N LEU A 173 -7.46 31.12 11.22
CA LEU A 173 -6.86 30.04 10.43
C LEU A 173 -6.30 30.57 9.09
N GLN A 174 -7.07 31.37 8.37
CA GLN A 174 -6.66 31.92 7.07
C GLN A 174 -5.46 32.86 7.18
N ALA A 175 -5.43 33.72 8.21
CA ALA A 175 -4.28 34.57 8.50
C ALA A 175 -3.04 33.73 8.80
N ALA A 176 -3.19 32.68 9.62
CA ALA A 176 -2.10 31.79 9.98
C ALA A 176 -1.58 30.98 8.77
N LEU A 177 -2.48 30.46 7.93
CA LEU A 177 -2.14 29.78 6.68
C LEU A 177 -1.38 30.70 5.73
N ALA A 178 -1.83 31.94 5.55
CA ALA A 178 -1.15 32.92 4.71
C ALA A 178 0.26 33.25 5.24
N GLY A 179 0.41 33.38 6.56
CA GLY A 179 1.72 33.56 7.19
C GLY A 179 2.63 32.35 7.01
N LEU A 180 2.09 31.13 7.14
CA LEU A 180 2.81 29.88 6.94
C LEU A 180 3.28 29.71 5.49
N MET A 181 2.47 30.10 4.51
CA MET A 181 2.83 30.09 3.08
C MET A 181 3.94 31.09 2.73
N ARG A 182 4.00 32.22 3.45
CA ARG A 182 5.05 33.24 3.32
C ARG A 182 6.28 32.95 4.16
N GLU A 183 6.28 31.83 4.89
CA GLU A 183 7.34 31.42 5.83
C GLU A 183 7.65 32.48 6.91
N GLN A 184 6.64 33.29 7.26
CA GLN A 184 6.75 34.38 8.22
C GLN A 184 6.28 33.94 9.61
N GLY A 185 7.22 33.87 10.56
CA GLY A 185 6.90 33.54 11.95
C GLY A 185 6.23 32.17 12.08
N VAL A 186 6.77 31.16 11.40
CA VAL A 186 6.20 29.81 11.27
C VAL A 186 5.70 29.25 12.61
N GLN A 187 6.52 29.32 13.67
CA GLN A 187 6.15 28.89 15.02
C GLN A 187 4.89 29.60 15.56
N THR A 188 4.82 30.92 15.43
CA THR A 188 3.66 31.72 15.84
C THR A 188 2.41 31.35 15.05
N GLN A 189 2.54 31.15 13.73
CA GLN A 189 1.41 30.78 12.87
C GLN A 189 0.88 29.39 13.22
N LEU A 190 1.77 28.41 13.38
CA LEU A 190 1.41 27.07 13.83
C LEU A 190 0.74 27.12 15.22
N GLY A 191 1.18 28.02 16.11
CA GLY A 191 0.57 28.23 17.42
C GLY A 191 -0.87 28.76 17.33
N TYR A 192 -1.15 29.67 16.39
CA TYR A 192 -2.53 30.08 16.11
C TYR A 192 -3.37 28.96 15.53
N MET A 193 -2.81 28.16 14.60
CA MET A 193 -3.50 27.02 14.01
C MET A 193 -3.85 25.96 15.06
N ALA A 194 -2.92 25.63 15.95
CA ALA A 194 -3.15 24.68 17.04
C ALA A 194 -4.32 25.11 17.93
N LYS A 195 -4.38 26.41 18.30
CA LYS A 195 -5.49 26.96 19.09
C LYS A 195 -6.83 26.87 18.35
N VAL A 196 -6.84 27.13 17.04
CA VAL A 196 -8.06 27.01 16.22
C VAL A 196 -8.53 25.56 16.16
N PHE A 197 -7.64 24.62 15.83
CA PHE A 197 -8.00 23.21 15.71
C PHE A 197 -8.41 22.60 17.05
N ALA A 198 -7.73 22.92 18.15
CA ALA A 198 -8.14 22.48 19.49
C ALA A 198 -9.55 22.99 19.85
N ARG A 199 -9.89 24.24 19.46
CA ARG A 199 -11.24 24.76 19.70
C ARG A 199 -12.29 24.06 18.83
N LEU A 200 -11.97 23.73 17.58
CA LEU A 200 -12.86 23.00 16.68
C LEU A 200 -13.05 21.54 17.12
N GLU A 201 -12.00 20.91 17.63
CA GLU A 201 -12.04 19.58 18.24
C GLU A 201 -13.03 19.54 19.41
N GLN A 202 -12.98 20.52 20.33
CA GLN A 202 -13.96 20.65 21.42
C GLN A 202 -15.40 20.89 20.92
N LEU A 203 -15.58 21.68 19.87
CA LEU A 203 -16.92 21.98 19.33
C LEU A 203 -17.55 20.76 18.62
N CYS A 204 -16.72 19.92 18.01
CA CYS A 204 -17.14 18.73 17.26
C CYS A 204 -16.84 17.43 18.03
N GLU A 205 -16.75 17.50 19.36
CA GLU A 205 -16.54 16.32 20.21
C GLU A 205 -17.67 15.31 20.00
N ASP A 206 -17.31 14.03 19.85
CA ASP A 206 -18.19 12.91 19.53
C ASP A 206 -18.97 13.01 18.21
N ALA A 207 -18.61 13.98 17.36
CA ALA A 207 -19.24 14.16 16.06
C ALA A 207 -18.41 13.55 14.91
N PRO A 208 -19.06 13.20 13.78
CA PRO A 208 -18.37 12.75 12.57
C PRO A 208 -17.26 13.69 12.08
N LEU A 209 -17.47 15.00 12.15
CA LEU A 209 -16.46 15.99 11.74
C LEU A 209 -15.29 16.13 12.75
N GLY A 210 -15.47 15.67 13.99
CA GLY A 210 -14.46 15.77 15.05
C GLY A 210 -13.15 15.06 14.73
N ALA A 211 -13.22 13.94 14.00
CA ALA A 211 -12.04 13.18 13.56
C ALA A 211 -11.04 14.06 12.78
N LEU A 212 -11.54 14.91 11.88
CA LEU A 212 -10.71 15.83 11.09
C LEU A 212 -9.91 16.77 12.00
N TRP A 213 -10.57 17.38 12.98
CA TRP A 213 -9.95 18.39 13.84
C TRP A 213 -8.96 17.77 14.83
N ARG A 214 -9.25 16.57 15.35
CA ARG A 214 -8.32 15.81 16.19
C ARG A 214 -7.04 15.46 15.43
N ILE A 215 -7.18 14.95 14.20
CA ILE A 215 -6.05 14.62 13.32
C ILE A 215 -5.25 15.88 12.97
N ALA A 216 -5.92 16.95 12.53
CA ALA A 216 -5.27 18.21 12.15
C ALA A 216 -4.56 18.89 13.33
N SER A 217 -5.15 18.87 14.53
CA SER A 217 -4.55 19.39 15.76
C SER A 217 -3.27 18.61 16.10
N ALA A 218 -3.30 17.27 16.09
CA ALA A 218 -2.13 16.45 16.39
C ALA A 218 -0.97 16.70 15.40
N LEU A 219 -1.31 16.88 14.12
CA LEU A 219 -0.34 17.19 13.08
C LEU A 219 0.33 18.56 13.33
N VAL A 220 -0.46 19.61 13.59
CA VAL A 220 0.09 20.96 13.85
C VAL A 220 0.89 21.02 15.14
N GLU A 221 0.46 20.34 16.21
CA GLU A 221 1.24 20.23 17.45
C GLU A 221 2.59 19.55 17.21
N THR A 222 2.61 18.51 16.38
CA THR A 222 3.86 17.84 15.99
C THR A 222 4.76 18.75 15.14
N MET A 223 4.16 19.56 14.26
CA MET A 223 4.90 20.58 13.49
C MET A 223 5.49 21.67 14.41
N LEU A 224 4.77 22.09 15.45
CA LEU A 224 5.27 23.06 16.45
C LEU A 224 6.49 22.55 17.19
N ASN A 225 6.48 21.27 17.57
CA ASN A 225 7.58 20.64 18.31
C ASN A 225 8.83 20.36 17.45
N GLY A 226 8.81 20.75 16.16
CA GLY A 226 9.96 20.64 15.26
C GLY A 226 10.10 19.30 14.54
N ASN A 227 9.15 18.37 14.72
CA ASN A 227 9.20 17.02 14.16
C ASN A 227 8.70 16.93 12.71
N PHE A 228 8.34 18.06 12.08
CA PHE A 228 7.95 18.14 10.68
C PHE A 228 8.53 19.37 9.99
N THR A 229 9.02 19.19 8.77
CA THR A 229 9.33 20.28 7.85
C THR A 229 8.06 20.74 7.14
N ASN A 230 7.86 22.05 7.08
CA ASN A 230 6.72 22.70 6.41
C ASN A 230 6.75 22.45 4.89
N SER A 231 6.10 21.38 4.42
CA SER A 231 6.09 20.97 3.01
C SER A 231 4.90 21.55 2.23
N PRO A 232 5.00 21.70 0.90
CA PRO A 232 3.88 22.15 0.05
C PRO A 232 2.63 21.27 0.18
N ALA A 233 2.82 19.95 0.35
CA ALA A 233 1.73 19.00 0.53
C ALA A 233 0.99 19.22 1.87
N LEU A 234 1.72 19.41 2.99
CA LEU A 234 1.12 19.77 4.27
C LEU A 234 0.35 21.08 4.18
N ARG A 235 0.89 22.10 3.49
CA ARG A 235 0.19 23.38 3.25
C ARG A 235 -1.11 23.17 2.45
N SER A 236 -1.13 22.27 1.49
CA SER A 236 -2.35 21.92 0.74
C SER A 236 -3.39 21.25 1.64
N LEU A 237 -3.00 20.26 2.44
CA LEU A 237 -3.91 19.58 3.35
C LEU A 237 -4.52 20.53 4.40
N LEU A 238 -3.72 21.45 4.92
CA LEU A 238 -4.21 22.47 5.86
C LEU A 238 -5.16 23.47 5.18
N LYS A 239 -4.98 23.74 3.87
CA LYS A 239 -5.93 24.52 3.07
C LYS A 239 -7.22 23.75 2.80
N ASP A 240 -7.14 22.43 2.60
CA ASP A 240 -8.32 21.58 2.46
C ASP A 240 -9.11 21.49 3.77
N ALA A 241 -8.43 21.47 4.92
CA ALA A 241 -9.08 21.63 6.22
C ALA A 241 -9.80 23.00 6.39
N ASP A 242 -9.27 24.11 5.84
CA ASP A 242 -10.01 25.39 5.80
C ASP A 242 -11.29 25.32 4.95
N LYS A 243 -11.32 24.50 3.89
CA LYS A 243 -12.55 24.29 3.11
C LYS A 243 -13.63 23.61 3.93
N GLU A 244 -13.27 22.63 4.77
CA GLU A 244 -14.21 21.99 5.69
C GLU A 244 -14.68 22.97 6.77
N LEU A 245 -13.81 23.85 7.27
CA LEU A 245 -14.21 24.92 8.19
C LEU A 245 -15.14 25.95 7.53
N LYS A 246 -14.89 26.29 6.26
CA LYS A 246 -15.79 27.12 5.45
C LYS A 246 -17.17 26.48 5.35
N ARG A 247 -17.23 25.19 5.00
CA ARG A 247 -18.48 24.43 4.89
C ARG A 247 -19.24 24.43 6.22
N LEU A 248 -18.54 24.18 7.33
CA LEU A 248 -19.13 24.23 8.67
C LEU A 248 -19.66 25.63 9.02
N ALA A 249 -18.94 26.70 8.67
CA ALA A 249 -19.40 28.07 8.92
C ALA A 249 -20.64 28.46 8.10
N GLU A 250 -20.84 27.86 6.93
CA GLU A 250 -22.01 28.09 6.06
C GLU A 250 -23.21 27.26 6.48
N GLN A 251 -23.00 26.01 6.93
CA GLN A 251 -24.05 25.07 7.33
C GLN A 251 -24.45 25.19 8.82
N GLY A 252 -23.62 25.83 9.64
CA GLY A 252 -23.84 25.92 11.09
C GLY A 252 -23.73 24.56 11.78
N VAL A 253 -24.48 24.39 12.87
CA VAL A 253 -24.40 23.18 13.72
C VAL A 253 -24.70 21.87 12.98
N ILE A 254 -25.54 21.91 11.95
CA ILE A 254 -25.90 20.73 11.14
C ILE A 254 -24.67 20.18 10.40
N GLY A 255 -23.71 21.05 10.04
CA GLY A 255 -22.48 20.67 9.37
C GLY A 255 -21.56 19.79 10.22
N ILE A 256 -21.74 19.76 11.56
CA ILE A 256 -20.96 18.94 12.49
C ILE A 256 -21.21 17.43 12.27
N ASN A 257 -22.42 17.06 11.86
CA ASN A 257 -22.82 15.68 11.57
C ASN A 257 -22.40 15.20 10.17
N GLN A 258 -21.79 16.07 9.36
CA GLN A 258 -21.28 15.69 8.04
C GLN A 258 -19.78 15.38 8.16
N PRO A 259 -19.36 14.12 7.96
CA PRO A 259 -17.95 13.73 8.05
C PRO A 259 -17.11 14.47 7.00
N ALA A 260 -15.82 14.61 7.29
CA ALA A 260 -14.87 15.13 6.32
C ALA A 260 -14.66 14.14 5.16
N PRO A 261 -14.22 14.60 3.97
CA PRO A 261 -13.86 13.73 2.87
C PRO A 261 -12.80 12.69 3.30
N GLU A 262 -13.03 11.42 2.99
CA GLU A 262 -12.14 10.33 3.40
C GLU A 262 -10.70 10.53 2.89
N GLU A 263 -10.54 11.00 1.66
CA GLU A 263 -9.22 11.26 1.05
C GLU A 263 -8.41 12.31 1.82
N LEU A 264 -9.06 13.31 2.42
CA LEU A 264 -8.41 14.30 3.27
C LEU A 264 -7.93 13.64 4.58
N LEU A 265 -8.78 12.81 5.20
CA LEU A 265 -8.44 12.08 6.42
C LEU A 265 -7.27 11.11 6.17
N LYS A 266 -7.33 10.30 5.10
CA LYS A 266 -6.26 9.38 4.70
C LYS A 266 -4.95 10.14 4.46
N SER A 267 -5.00 11.25 3.73
CA SER A 267 -3.80 12.05 3.45
C SER A 267 -3.18 12.65 4.71
N LEU A 268 -3.98 13.14 5.66
CA LEU A 268 -3.48 13.63 6.95
C LEU A 268 -2.90 12.50 7.81
N LEU A 269 -3.61 11.37 7.89
CA LEU A 269 -3.17 10.17 8.62
C LEU A 269 -1.87 9.58 8.04
N PHE A 270 -1.64 9.70 6.74
CA PHE A 270 -0.40 9.28 6.09
C PHE A 270 0.81 10.03 6.66
N TYR A 271 0.69 11.35 6.85
CA TYR A 271 1.76 12.14 7.49
C TYR A 271 1.95 11.76 8.96
N ILE A 272 0.87 11.47 9.69
CA ILE A 272 0.95 10.99 11.08
C ILE A 272 1.67 9.64 11.15
N ALA A 273 1.35 8.71 10.26
CA ALA A 273 1.97 7.39 10.18
C ALA A 273 3.48 7.49 9.91
N LYS A 274 3.88 8.39 9.01
CA LYS A 274 5.29 8.63 8.64
C LYS A 274 6.11 9.37 9.70
N SER A 275 5.47 9.96 10.71
CA SER A 275 6.15 10.71 11.76
C SER A 275 6.77 9.79 12.82
N ASP A 276 8.00 10.08 13.24
CA ASP A 276 8.63 9.40 14.40
C ASP A 276 8.22 10.01 15.75
N SER A 277 7.23 10.92 15.76
CA SER A 277 6.76 11.57 16.99
C SER A 277 6.20 10.57 17.99
N LEU A 278 6.69 10.66 19.24
CA LEU A 278 6.24 9.88 20.41
C LEU A 278 5.25 10.67 21.28
N ALA A 279 4.67 11.75 20.76
CA ALA A 279 3.66 12.50 21.49
C ALA A 279 2.43 11.61 21.80
N PRO A 280 1.85 11.66 23.01
CA PRO A 280 0.72 10.80 23.39
C PRO A 280 -0.43 10.82 22.38
N LYS A 281 -0.84 12.03 21.94
CA LYS A 281 -1.91 12.21 20.94
C LYS A 281 -1.59 11.55 19.58
N MET A 282 -0.32 11.47 19.20
CA MET A 282 0.12 10.81 17.95
C MET A 282 0.08 9.29 18.09
N LEU A 283 0.51 8.75 19.24
CA LEU A 283 0.42 7.32 19.52
C LEU A 283 -1.04 6.85 19.57
N ASP A 284 -1.90 7.60 20.27
CA ASP A 284 -3.34 7.30 20.33
C ASP A 284 -3.97 7.26 18.92
N LEU A 285 -3.61 8.20 18.04
CA LEU A 285 -4.08 8.21 16.66
C LEU A 285 -3.50 7.06 15.82
N LYS A 286 -2.22 6.72 16.03
CA LYS A 286 -1.60 5.57 15.35
C LYS A 286 -2.31 4.27 15.71
N ASP A 287 -2.65 4.09 16.98
CA ASP A 287 -3.36 2.90 17.47
C ASP A 287 -4.82 2.90 17.02
N GLN A 288 -5.54 4.02 17.19
CA GLN A 288 -6.96 4.16 16.85
C GLN A 288 -7.25 3.86 15.37
N TYR A 289 -6.36 4.25 14.47
CA TYR A 289 -6.52 4.07 13.02
C TYR A 289 -5.70 2.88 12.47
N ALA A 290 -5.08 2.08 13.34
CA ALA A 290 -4.20 0.96 13.00
C ALA A 290 -3.11 1.32 11.98
N LEU A 291 -2.45 2.46 12.16
CA LEU A 291 -1.54 3.04 11.16
C LEU A 291 -0.27 2.21 10.94
N ALA A 292 0.16 1.44 11.94
CA ALA A 292 1.29 0.51 11.80
C ALA A 292 1.02 -0.61 10.78
N ASP A 293 -0.25 -1.00 10.62
CA ASP A 293 -0.70 -1.99 9.63
C ASP A 293 -0.89 -1.35 8.24
N ALA A 294 -1.33 -0.11 8.19
CA ALA A 294 -1.56 0.61 6.94
C ALA A 294 -0.27 1.13 6.28
N LEU A 295 0.74 1.55 7.06
CA LEU A 295 2.03 2.03 6.55
C LEU A 295 3.19 1.50 7.42
N PRO A 296 3.75 0.33 7.10
CA PRO A 296 4.95 -0.16 7.76
C PRO A 296 6.15 0.72 7.39
N GLY A 297 7.15 0.75 8.28
CA GLY A 297 8.36 1.55 8.08
C GLY A 297 9.14 1.17 6.82
N ASN A 298 9.84 2.14 6.25
CA ASN A 298 10.60 1.97 5.00
C ASN A 298 11.60 0.81 5.06
N ASP A 299 12.22 0.57 6.22
CA ASP A 299 13.17 -0.53 6.40
C ASP A 299 12.50 -1.89 6.18
N VAL A 300 11.30 -2.09 6.74
CA VAL A 300 10.50 -3.30 6.55
C VAL A 300 10.13 -3.46 5.07
N VAL A 301 9.66 -2.39 4.42
CA VAL A 301 9.31 -2.45 2.99
C VAL A 301 10.54 -2.80 2.13
N ASN A 302 11.71 -2.23 2.44
CA ASN A 302 12.94 -2.46 1.70
C ASN A 302 13.49 -3.88 1.92
N GLU A 303 13.50 -4.38 3.15
CA GLU A 303 13.87 -5.77 3.46
C GLU A 303 12.97 -6.76 2.71
N GLU A 304 11.67 -6.49 2.71
CA GLU A 304 10.69 -7.34 2.06
C GLU A 304 10.81 -7.29 0.53
N ARG A 305 11.13 -6.13 -0.06
CA ARG A 305 11.49 -6.02 -1.49
C ARG A 305 12.76 -6.79 -1.80
N ALA A 306 13.80 -6.67 -0.97
CA ALA A 306 15.06 -7.40 -1.17
C ALA A 306 14.86 -8.92 -1.14
N ARG A 307 13.95 -9.41 -0.28
CA ARG A 307 13.56 -10.83 -0.24
C ARG A 307 12.81 -11.28 -1.49
N MET A 308 11.97 -10.43 -2.09
CA MET A 308 11.32 -10.76 -3.37
C MET A 308 12.28 -10.71 -4.57
N ALA A 309 13.25 -9.79 -4.55
CA ALA A 309 14.26 -9.68 -5.59
C ALA A 309 15.38 -10.74 -5.49
N GLY A 310 15.38 -11.54 -4.41
CA GLY A 310 16.32 -12.65 -4.25
C GLY A 310 16.15 -13.72 -5.32
N PRO A 311 17.19 -14.51 -5.61
CA PRO A 311 17.11 -15.58 -6.60
C PRO A 311 15.95 -16.52 -6.29
N ASP A 312 15.22 -16.92 -7.34
CA ASP A 312 14.03 -17.77 -7.27
C ASP A 312 14.26 -18.93 -6.29
N ARG A 313 13.35 -19.06 -5.31
CA ARG A 313 13.44 -20.11 -4.29
C ARG A 313 13.46 -21.49 -4.93
N ASP A 314 12.82 -21.65 -6.09
CA ASP A 314 12.86 -22.90 -6.85
C ASP A 314 14.20 -23.11 -7.57
N ALA A 315 14.86 -22.04 -8.05
CA ALA A 315 16.23 -22.12 -8.54
C ALA A 315 17.22 -22.47 -7.41
N MET A 316 17.09 -21.84 -6.23
CA MET A 316 17.89 -22.17 -5.05
C MET A 316 17.62 -23.60 -4.57
N ARG A 317 16.36 -24.05 -4.57
CA ARG A 317 15.98 -25.43 -4.21
C ARG A 317 16.51 -26.43 -5.23
N SER A 318 16.48 -26.11 -6.52
CA SER A 318 17.06 -26.91 -7.59
C SER A 318 18.58 -27.02 -7.42
N VAL A 319 19.27 -25.92 -7.11
CA VAL A 319 20.71 -25.93 -6.78
C VAL A 319 20.99 -26.77 -5.54
N ILE A 320 20.17 -26.66 -4.48
CA ILE A 320 20.31 -27.46 -3.26
C ILE A 320 20.08 -28.95 -3.54
N VAL A 321 19.05 -29.31 -4.32
CA VAL A 321 18.78 -30.69 -4.72
C VAL A 321 19.93 -31.24 -5.55
N ALA A 322 20.42 -30.48 -6.54
CA ALA A 322 21.58 -30.85 -7.34
C ALA A 322 22.85 -31.04 -6.48
N LEU A 323 23.05 -30.19 -5.47
CA LEU A 323 24.15 -30.32 -4.50
C LEU A 323 23.98 -31.56 -3.62
N CYS A 324 22.78 -31.83 -3.12
CA CYS A 324 22.47 -33.01 -2.32
C CYS A 324 22.69 -34.29 -3.12
N GLU A 325 22.24 -34.36 -4.37
CA GLU A 325 22.53 -35.49 -5.25
C GLU A 325 24.03 -35.60 -5.56
N GLY A 326 24.72 -34.48 -5.75
CA GLY A 326 26.18 -34.43 -5.87
C GLY A 326 26.86 -35.07 -4.66
N LEU A 327 26.49 -34.66 -3.45
CA LEU A 327 27.02 -35.20 -2.20
C LEU A 327 26.71 -36.69 -2.01
N VAL A 328 25.51 -37.15 -2.40
CA VAL A 328 25.16 -38.57 -2.37
C VAL A 328 26.06 -39.37 -3.32
N ARG A 329 26.27 -38.88 -4.55
CA ARG A 329 27.20 -39.51 -5.52
C ARG A 329 28.64 -39.56 -5.01
N VAL A 330 29.12 -38.50 -4.37
CA VAL A 330 30.46 -38.49 -3.74
C VAL A 330 30.54 -39.53 -2.62
N LYS A 331 29.52 -39.57 -1.75
CA LYS A 331 29.44 -40.52 -0.63
C LYS A 331 29.46 -41.97 -1.12
N GLU A 332 28.66 -42.31 -2.14
CA GLU A 332 28.59 -43.66 -2.70
C GLU A 332 29.93 -44.12 -3.29
N ARG A 333 30.64 -43.23 -3.98
CA ARG A 333 31.98 -43.53 -4.50
C ARG A 333 33.02 -43.71 -3.39
N LEU A 334 32.93 -42.90 -2.33
CA LEU A 334 33.78 -43.07 -1.15
C LEU A 334 33.50 -44.40 -0.43
N ASP A 335 32.24 -44.78 -0.30
CA ASP A 335 31.83 -46.06 0.30
C ASP A 335 32.34 -47.26 -0.51
N VAL A 336 32.29 -47.18 -1.86
CA VAL A 336 32.88 -48.20 -2.75
C VAL A 336 34.40 -48.26 -2.59
N PHE A 337 35.08 -47.12 -2.55
CA PHE A 337 36.54 -47.06 -2.33
C PHE A 337 36.97 -47.65 -0.98
N VAL A 338 36.22 -47.35 0.09
CA VAL A 338 36.49 -47.87 1.45
C VAL A 338 36.25 -49.38 1.53
N ARG A 339 35.29 -49.92 0.78
CA ARG A 339 34.99 -51.37 0.72
C ARG A 339 35.94 -52.14 -0.21
N GLY A 340 36.52 -51.49 -1.23
CA GLY A 340 37.41 -52.08 -2.23
C GLY A 340 38.89 -52.19 -1.84
N ASP A 341 39.21 -52.33 -0.54
CA ASP A 341 40.58 -52.48 -0.02
C ASP A 341 41.57 -51.34 -0.34
N ARG A 342 41.06 -50.14 -0.71
CA ARG A 342 41.82 -48.90 -0.94
C ARG A 342 42.91 -48.97 -2.03
N GLN A 343 42.83 -49.93 -2.96
CA GLN A 343 43.94 -50.22 -3.88
C GLN A 343 44.05 -49.25 -5.08
N HIS A 344 42.97 -48.59 -5.49
CA HIS A 344 42.96 -47.71 -6.68
C HIS A 344 42.58 -46.26 -6.34
N VAL A 345 43.53 -45.49 -5.79
CA VAL A 345 43.38 -44.05 -5.51
C VAL A 345 43.04 -43.24 -6.76
N SER A 346 43.34 -43.76 -7.95
CA SER A 346 42.96 -43.19 -9.25
C SER A 346 41.46 -43.01 -9.46
N GLU A 347 40.59 -43.77 -8.77
CA GLU A 347 39.13 -43.63 -8.86
C GLU A 347 38.62 -42.36 -8.16
N LEU A 348 39.42 -41.78 -7.26
CA LEU A 348 39.11 -40.51 -6.58
C LEU A 348 39.53 -39.28 -7.40
N ASN A 349 40.36 -39.42 -8.43
CA ASN A 349 40.79 -38.29 -9.27
C ASN A 349 39.67 -37.70 -10.13
N ALA A 350 38.57 -38.43 -10.32
CA ALA A 350 37.37 -37.94 -11.02
C ALA A 350 36.42 -37.12 -10.12
N LEU A 351 36.82 -36.82 -8.88
CA LEU A 351 36.10 -35.97 -7.93
C LEU A 351 36.66 -34.53 -7.85
N LEU A 352 37.83 -34.28 -8.45
CA LEU A 352 38.40 -32.96 -8.72
C LEU A 352 37.87 -32.45 -10.06
#